data_AF-A0A4Q6JFQ1-F1
#
_entry.id   AF-A0A4Q6JFQ1-F1
#
_cell.length_a   1.000
_cell.length_b   1.000
_cell.length_c   1.000
_cell.angle_alpha   90.00
_cell.angle_beta   90.00
_cell.angle_gamma   90.00
#
_symmetry.space_group_name_H-M   'P 1'
#
loop_
_entity.id
_entity.type
_entity.pdbx_description
1 polymer ?
#
loop_
_entity_poly.entity_id
_entity_poly.type
_entity_poly.pdbx_seq_one_letter_code
_entity_poly.pdbx_strand_id
1 'polypeptide(L)'
;MITYIHLDLKLERQATLLSTSLNLPIEIAKDALARAIYCETDYKALESSLYENINSLKSKHAMLLNWLKYLLIGEGVNDKRLIIELQKSIDHMANRLANMVVINISKLQLISKIFLLFGLDDEAKYIFNANFGLIWKPIFSVLNRDYEALYSTIKLGEFPFRLFAIRYFEEKYDQFSVNNNFKKALLYSTPSEEELLDEANKVELLKLWFLSTHSVLNSQTMFKEENQPHVFNIKNKRYLVYGFPLSNKACEDLDESTPLLDLRVRNIREKQTFIIKFGKQKLTLLAEKLDDSPVIDHVNYCEFTYALKESLLTHKDARKSPCPKYDSLFSLALRPYKDADLINNTV
;
A
#
# COMPACT_ATOMS: atom_id res chain seq x y z
N MET A 1 2.40 -30.37 -18.49
CA MET A 1 3.34 -29.74 -19.44
C MET A 1 2.59 -28.64 -20.15
N ILE A 2 3.10 -27.41 -20.12
CA ILE A 2 2.44 -26.27 -20.79
C ILE A 2 2.50 -26.49 -22.30
N THR A 3 1.38 -26.29 -23.00
CA THR A 3 1.26 -26.49 -24.45
C THR A 3 0.96 -25.17 -25.16
N TYR A 4 1.23 -25.12 -26.47
CA TYR A 4 0.88 -23.98 -27.31
C TYR A 4 -0.61 -23.66 -27.25
N ILE A 5 -1.47 -24.66 -27.48
CA ILE A 5 -2.94 -24.51 -27.46
C ILE A 5 -3.43 -23.87 -26.15
N HIS A 6 -2.85 -24.28 -25.02
CA HIS A 6 -3.23 -23.72 -23.71
C HIS A 6 -2.85 -22.24 -23.57
N LEU A 7 -1.63 -21.86 -23.98
CA LEU A 7 -1.16 -20.47 -23.89
C LEU A 7 -1.84 -19.57 -24.92
N ASP A 8 -2.17 -20.10 -26.09
CA ASP A 8 -2.92 -19.40 -27.13
C ASP A 8 -4.35 -19.07 -26.67
N LEU A 9 -5.06 -20.05 -26.09
CA LEU A 9 -6.36 -19.82 -25.44
C LEU A 9 -6.29 -18.77 -24.32
N LYS A 10 -5.16 -18.71 -23.60
CA LYS A 10 -4.95 -17.70 -22.55
C LYS A 10 -4.78 -16.31 -23.16
N LEU A 11 -4.06 -16.16 -24.28
CA LEU A 11 -3.96 -14.89 -25.01
C LEU A 11 -5.33 -14.42 -25.51
N GLU A 12 -6.14 -15.32 -26.07
CA GLU A 12 -7.49 -14.99 -26.52
C GLU A 12 -8.39 -14.49 -25.36
N ARG A 13 -8.29 -15.15 -24.20
CA ARG A 13 -8.99 -14.71 -22.98
C ARG A 13 -8.51 -13.32 -22.53
N GLN A 14 -7.21 -13.06 -22.57
CA GLN A 14 -6.67 -11.73 -22.26
C GLN A 14 -7.18 -10.66 -23.21
N ALA A 15 -7.21 -10.92 -24.52
CA ALA A 15 -7.76 -9.99 -25.50
C ALA A 15 -9.25 -9.72 -25.25
N THR A 16 -10.03 -10.75 -24.91
CA THR A 16 -11.46 -10.64 -24.57
C THR A 16 -11.68 -9.83 -23.30
N LEU A 17 -10.88 -10.06 -22.26
CA LEU A 17 -10.91 -9.29 -21.01
C LEU A 17 -10.51 -7.83 -21.25
N LEU A 18 -9.51 -7.58 -22.09
CA LEU A 18 -9.08 -6.23 -22.44
C LEU A 18 -10.18 -5.48 -23.21
N SER A 19 -10.79 -6.15 -24.19
CA SER A 19 -11.92 -5.63 -24.98
C SER A 19 -13.08 -5.22 -24.08
N THR A 20 -13.52 -6.11 -23.18
CA THR A 20 -14.65 -5.83 -22.28
C THR A 20 -14.30 -4.79 -21.22
N SER A 21 -13.11 -4.86 -20.62
CA SER A 21 -12.71 -3.95 -19.54
C SER A 21 -12.47 -2.51 -20.00
N LEU A 22 -12.06 -2.29 -21.25
CA LEU A 22 -11.84 -0.97 -21.83
C LEU A 22 -12.94 -0.53 -22.82
N ASN A 23 -13.97 -1.36 -23.01
CA ASN A 23 -15.04 -1.14 -23.97
C ASN A 23 -14.53 -0.89 -25.40
N LEU A 24 -13.66 -1.78 -25.88
CA LEU A 24 -13.03 -1.72 -27.20
C LEU A 24 -13.54 -2.85 -28.10
N PRO A 25 -13.66 -2.62 -29.42
CA PRO A 25 -13.82 -3.71 -30.39
C PRO A 25 -12.71 -4.77 -30.24
N ILE A 26 -13.05 -6.04 -30.38
CA ILE A 26 -12.13 -7.16 -30.10
C ILE A 26 -10.84 -7.10 -30.94
N GLU A 27 -10.92 -6.69 -32.21
CA GLU A 27 -9.75 -6.57 -33.08
C GLU A 27 -8.79 -5.46 -32.61
N ILE A 28 -9.34 -4.34 -32.12
CA ILE A 28 -8.54 -3.25 -31.53
C ILE A 28 -7.91 -3.74 -30.22
N ALA A 29 -8.64 -4.51 -29.41
CA ALA A 29 -8.11 -5.06 -28.17
C ALA A 29 -7.00 -6.10 -28.41
N LYS A 30 -7.14 -6.98 -29.41
CA LYS A 30 -6.10 -7.93 -29.83
C LYS A 30 -4.82 -7.22 -30.22
N ASP A 31 -4.95 -6.22 -31.09
CA ASP A 31 -3.81 -5.44 -31.57
C ASP A 31 -3.17 -4.59 -30.45
N ALA A 32 -3.98 -4.03 -29.55
CA ALA A 32 -3.50 -3.33 -28.36
C ALA A 32 -2.79 -4.28 -27.37
N LEU A 33 -3.30 -5.51 -27.17
CA LEU A 33 -2.66 -6.51 -26.34
C LEU A 33 -1.26 -6.86 -26.88
N ALA A 34 -1.15 -7.15 -28.17
CA ALA A 34 0.12 -7.48 -28.80
C ALA A 34 1.14 -6.36 -28.65
N ARG A 35 0.78 -5.14 -29.03
CA ARG A 35 1.72 -4.00 -29.05
C ARG A 35 2.00 -3.42 -27.66
N ALA A 36 0.97 -3.24 -26.83
CA ALA A 36 1.13 -2.57 -25.53
C ALA A 36 1.61 -3.51 -24.41
N ILE A 37 1.15 -4.76 -24.39
CA ILE A 37 1.46 -5.71 -23.33
C ILE A 37 2.68 -6.55 -23.71
N TYR A 38 2.68 -7.13 -24.91
CA TYR A 38 3.71 -8.08 -25.36
C TYR A 38 4.80 -7.48 -26.27
N CYS A 39 4.66 -6.22 -26.68
CA CYS A 39 5.59 -5.52 -27.55
C CYS A 39 5.83 -6.19 -28.91
N GLU A 40 4.83 -6.88 -29.43
CA GLU A 40 4.83 -7.45 -30.78
C GLU A 40 4.18 -6.47 -31.77
N THR A 41 4.45 -6.59 -33.06
CA THR A 41 3.96 -5.63 -34.07
C THR A 41 2.45 -5.63 -34.25
N ASP A 42 1.83 -6.81 -34.15
CA ASP A 42 0.40 -7.04 -34.24
C ASP A 42 0.06 -8.41 -33.60
N TYR A 43 -1.23 -8.76 -33.58
CA TYR A 43 -1.68 -10.01 -32.96
C TYR A 43 -1.19 -11.28 -33.69
N LYS A 44 -1.04 -11.25 -35.02
CA LYS A 44 -0.53 -12.40 -35.78
C LYS A 44 0.95 -12.65 -35.51
N ALA A 45 1.73 -11.56 -35.35
CA ALA A 45 3.12 -11.63 -34.94
C ALA A 45 3.24 -12.23 -33.52
N LEU A 46 2.34 -11.85 -32.60
CA LEU A 46 2.27 -12.44 -31.27
C LEU A 46 2.00 -13.95 -31.30
N GLU A 47 1.02 -14.40 -32.08
CA GLU A 47 0.70 -15.84 -32.25
C GLU A 47 1.89 -16.62 -32.82
N SER A 48 2.56 -16.04 -33.82
CA SER A 48 3.75 -16.63 -34.46
C SER A 48 4.91 -16.74 -33.46
N SER A 49 5.17 -15.67 -32.72
CA SER A 49 6.19 -15.60 -31.65
C SER A 49 5.92 -16.65 -30.57
N LEU A 50 4.66 -16.83 -30.15
CA LEU A 50 4.27 -17.86 -29.19
C LEU A 50 4.54 -19.28 -29.73
N TYR A 51 4.14 -19.55 -30.96
CA TYR A 51 4.32 -20.86 -31.59
C TYR A 51 5.80 -21.26 -31.69
N GLU A 52 6.66 -20.34 -32.13
CA GLU A 52 8.11 -20.55 -32.23
C GLU A 52 8.77 -20.78 -30.86
N ASN A 53 8.36 -20.00 -29.84
CA ASN A 53 8.92 -20.09 -28.50
C ASN A 53 8.56 -21.38 -27.75
N ILE A 54 7.44 -22.02 -28.09
CA ILE A 54 7.00 -23.26 -27.43
C ILE A 54 7.52 -24.52 -28.13
N ASN A 55 7.56 -24.51 -29.46
CA ASN A 55 7.85 -25.71 -30.24
C ASN A 55 9.34 -25.92 -30.56
N SER A 56 10.20 -24.92 -30.34
CA SER A 56 11.65 -25.10 -30.52
C SER A 56 12.33 -25.56 -29.21
N LEU A 57 13.09 -26.65 -29.26
CA LEU A 57 13.86 -27.17 -28.12
C LEU A 57 14.90 -26.17 -27.54
N LYS A 58 15.27 -25.13 -28.30
CA LYS A 58 16.18 -24.05 -27.89
C LYS A 58 15.47 -22.86 -27.22
N SER A 59 14.13 -22.74 -27.28
CA SER A 59 13.41 -21.48 -27.02
C SER A 59 12.63 -21.35 -25.70
N LYS A 60 12.62 -22.36 -24.82
CA LYS A 60 12.06 -22.16 -23.45
C LYS A 60 12.79 -21.08 -22.65
N HIS A 61 14.10 -20.93 -22.86
CA HIS A 61 14.88 -19.84 -22.26
C HIS A 61 14.62 -18.49 -22.97
N ALA A 62 14.35 -18.50 -24.27
CA ALA A 62 14.06 -17.28 -25.03
C ALA A 62 12.72 -16.63 -24.60
N MET A 63 11.72 -17.45 -24.29
CA MET A 63 10.44 -16.96 -23.76
C MET A 63 10.55 -16.31 -22.37
N LEU A 64 11.62 -16.59 -21.61
CA LEU A 64 11.90 -15.92 -20.33
C LEU A 64 12.62 -14.58 -20.50
N LEU A 65 13.11 -14.29 -21.71
CA LEU A 65 13.86 -13.06 -22.04
C LEU A 65 12.98 -11.98 -22.70
N ASN A 66 11.76 -12.32 -23.11
CA ASN A 66 10.83 -11.39 -23.75
C ASN A 66 9.58 -11.15 -22.88
N TRP A 67 8.64 -10.34 -23.38
CA TRP A 67 7.40 -10.01 -22.66
C TRP A 67 6.42 -11.18 -22.59
N LEU A 68 6.54 -12.20 -23.46
CA LEU A 68 5.73 -13.42 -23.41
C LEU A 68 5.89 -14.18 -22.09
N LYS A 69 7.00 -13.99 -21.35
CA LYS A 69 7.18 -14.59 -20.02
C LYS A 69 6.02 -14.33 -19.06
N TYR A 70 5.34 -13.19 -19.18
CA TYR A 70 4.22 -12.86 -18.29
C TYR A 70 2.98 -13.73 -18.55
N LEU A 71 2.86 -14.33 -19.74
CA LEU A 71 1.82 -15.31 -20.05
C LEU A 71 1.97 -16.59 -19.21
N LEU A 72 3.17 -16.88 -18.69
CA LEU A 72 3.44 -18.03 -17.83
C LEU A 72 2.98 -17.88 -16.38
N ILE A 73 2.54 -16.68 -15.97
CA ILE A 73 2.03 -16.46 -14.60
C ILE A 73 0.83 -17.38 -14.36
N GLY A 74 0.86 -18.19 -13.31
CA GLY A 74 -0.21 -19.15 -12.98
C GLY A 74 -0.08 -20.50 -13.70
N GLU A 75 0.99 -20.71 -14.46
CA GLU A 75 1.27 -21.96 -15.17
C GLU A 75 2.30 -22.85 -14.44
N GLY A 76 2.65 -22.50 -13.19
CA GLY A 76 3.59 -23.24 -12.36
C GLY A 76 5.07 -22.89 -12.62
N VAL A 77 5.35 -21.73 -13.23
CA VAL A 77 6.72 -21.26 -13.55
C VAL A 77 7.10 -20.08 -12.66
N ASN A 78 7.61 -20.35 -11.45
CA ASN A 78 8.16 -19.35 -10.52
C ASN A 78 7.38 -18.02 -10.48
N ASP A 79 6.06 -18.10 -10.27
CA ASP A 79 5.13 -16.98 -10.39
C ASP A 79 5.55 -15.77 -9.56
N LYS A 80 6.09 -16.00 -8.35
CA LYS A 80 6.57 -14.93 -7.46
C LYS A 80 7.57 -14.01 -8.16
N ARG A 81 8.55 -14.57 -8.88
CA ARG A 81 9.56 -13.77 -9.59
C ARG A 81 8.92 -13.02 -10.76
N LEU A 82 8.08 -13.69 -11.55
CA LEU A 82 7.42 -13.07 -12.70
C LEU A 82 6.48 -11.93 -12.28
N ILE A 83 5.77 -12.07 -11.16
CA ILE A 83 4.89 -11.04 -10.59
C ILE A 83 5.73 -9.82 -10.16
N ILE A 84 6.86 -10.01 -9.46
CA ILE A 84 7.75 -8.90 -9.09
C ILE A 84 8.28 -8.19 -10.34
N GLU A 85 8.68 -8.94 -11.38
CA GLU A 85 9.11 -8.36 -12.65
C GLU A 85 7.96 -7.65 -13.37
N LEU A 86 6.74 -8.17 -13.32
CA LEU A 86 5.56 -7.55 -13.93
C LEU A 86 5.21 -6.24 -13.22
N GLN A 87 5.22 -6.21 -11.89
CA GLN A 87 5.01 -4.99 -11.10
C GLN A 87 5.98 -3.87 -11.48
N LYS A 88 7.20 -4.24 -11.92
CA LYS A 88 8.20 -3.27 -12.42
C LYS A 88 7.86 -2.72 -13.79
N SER A 89 7.26 -3.54 -14.66
CA SER A 89 6.99 -3.24 -16.06
C SER A 89 5.58 -2.71 -16.34
N ILE A 90 4.63 -2.90 -15.41
CA ILE A 90 3.21 -2.60 -15.61
C ILE A 90 2.93 -1.13 -15.95
N ASP A 91 3.71 -0.19 -15.41
CA ASP A 91 3.56 1.24 -15.71
C ASP A 91 3.90 1.53 -17.18
N HIS A 92 4.89 0.82 -17.74
CA HIS A 92 5.24 0.93 -19.15
C HIS A 92 4.15 0.34 -20.05
N MET A 93 3.56 -0.79 -19.64
CA MET A 93 2.41 -1.39 -20.35
C MET A 93 1.22 -0.43 -20.37
N ALA A 94 0.86 0.14 -19.21
CA ALA A 94 -0.22 1.11 -19.09
C ALA A 94 0.02 2.37 -19.94
N ASN A 95 1.24 2.92 -19.92
CA ASN A 95 1.58 4.08 -20.75
C ASN A 95 1.47 3.78 -22.25
N ARG A 96 1.96 2.62 -22.72
CA ARG A 96 1.82 2.22 -24.12
C ARG A 96 0.35 2.12 -24.50
N LEU A 97 -0.45 1.45 -23.68
CA LEU A 97 -1.86 1.23 -23.94
C LEU A 97 -2.64 2.56 -23.98
N ALA A 98 -2.40 3.47 -23.04
CA ALA A 98 -3.01 4.79 -23.00
C ALA A 98 -2.64 5.68 -24.20
N ASN A 99 -1.45 5.50 -24.77
CA ASN A 99 -1.02 6.23 -25.97
C ASN A 99 -1.61 5.67 -27.27
N MET A 100 -2.10 4.43 -27.25
CA MET A 100 -2.57 3.71 -28.42
C MET A 100 -4.08 3.80 -28.60
N VAL A 101 -4.81 3.92 -27.49
CA VAL A 101 -6.27 3.89 -27.48
C VAL A 101 -6.78 5.01 -26.60
N VAL A 102 -7.85 5.69 -27.04
CA VAL A 102 -8.54 6.67 -26.20
C VAL A 102 -9.31 5.91 -25.12
N ILE A 103 -8.81 5.95 -23.89
CA ILE A 103 -9.41 5.25 -22.75
C ILE A 103 -9.85 6.31 -21.74
N ASN A 104 -11.12 6.29 -21.35
CA ASN A 104 -11.70 7.21 -20.37
C ASN A 104 -11.71 6.61 -18.95
N ILE A 105 -10.55 6.18 -18.47
CA ILE A 105 -10.36 5.71 -17.08
C ILE A 105 -9.08 6.28 -16.50
N SER A 106 -8.98 6.30 -15.19
CA SER A 106 -7.77 6.73 -14.48
C SER A 106 -6.58 5.79 -14.75
N LYS A 107 -5.36 6.28 -14.56
CA LYS A 107 -4.16 5.47 -14.76
C LYS A 107 -4.07 4.31 -13.76
N LEU A 108 -4.55 4.50 -12.53
CA LEU A 108 -4.69 3.41 -11.55
C LEU A 108 -5.64 2.32 -12.04
N GLN A 109 -6.84 2.69 -12.48
CA GLN A 109 -7.81 1.72 -13.00
C GLN A 109 -7.26 0.97 -14.21
N LEU A 110 -6.51 1.64 -15.09
CA LEU A 110 -5.85 0.99 -16.22
C LEU A 110 -4.84 -0.05 -15.74
N ILE A 111 -3.98 0.29 -14.78
CA ILE A 111 -3.01 -0.64 -14.19
C ILE A 111 -3.71 -1.84 -13.53
N SER A 112 -4.79 -1.59 -12.77
CA SER A 112 -5.62 -2.65 -12.18
C SER A 112 -6.16 -3.61 -13.24
N LYS A 113 -6.74 -3.07 -14.32
CA LYS A 113 -7.24 -3.89 -15.44
C LYS A 113 -6.14 -4.71 -16.10
N ILE A 114 -4.93 -4.18 -16.23
CA ILE A 114 -3.80 -4.94 -16.79
C ILE A 114 -3.39 -6.08 -15.84
N PHE A 115 -3.35 -5.87 -14.51
CA PHE A 115 -3.10 -6.96 -13.57
C PHE A 115 -4.15 -8.08 -13.68
N LEU A 116 -5.43 -7.73 -13.88
CA LEU A 116 -6.50 -8.71 -14.08
C LEU A 116 -6.30 -9.57 -15.34
N LEU A 117 -5.65 -9.06 -16.39
CA LEU A 117 -5.31 -9.87 -17.57
C LEU A 117 -4.40 -11.06 -17.20
N PHE A 118 -3.61 -10.92 -16.15
CA PHE A 118 -2.70 -11.96 -15.67
C PHE A 118 -3.29 -12.80 -14.51
N GLY A 119 -4.57 -12.61 -14.18
CA GLY A 119 -5.22 -13.30 -13.06
C GLY A 119 -4.74 -12.85 -11.69
N LEU A 120 -4.20 -11.63 -11.58
CA LEU A 120 -3.61 -11.08 -10.35
C LEU A 120 -4.61 -10.18 -9.63
N ASP A 121 -5.63 -10.81 -9.02
CA ASP A 121 -6.76 -10.11 -8.37
C ASP A 121 -6.32 -9.26 -7.16
N ASP A 122 -5.39 -9.75 -6.35
CA ASP A 122 -4.90 -9.04 -5.17
C ASP A 122 -4.06 -7.81 -5.61
N GLU A 123 -3.16 -7.95 -6.58
CA GLU A 123 -2.38 -6.84 -7.14
C GLU A 123 -3.27 -5.80 -7.82
N ALA A 124 -4.30 -6.23 -8.54
CA ALA A 124 -5.27 -5.33 -9.17
C ALA A 124 -6.02 -4.47 -8.14
N LYS A 125 -6.24 -5.00 -6.94
CA LYS A 125 -6.88 -4.29 -5.81
C LYS A 125 -5.88 -3.63 -4.87
N TYR A 126 -4.59 -3.62 -5.23
CA TYR A 126 -3.50 -3.09 -4.43
C TYR A 126 -3.42 -3.72 -3.02
N ILE A 127 -3.65 -5.03 -2.94
CA ILE A 127 -3.59 -5.83 -1.73
C ILE A 127 -2.22 -6.52 -1.63
N PHE A 128 -1.53 -6.33 -0.52
CA PHE A 128 -0.19 -6.85 -0.27
C PHE A 128 -0.17 -7.73 0.98
N ASN A 129 0.33 -8.96 0.86
CA ASN A 129 0.48 -9.88 1.98
C ASN A 129 1.88 -9.74 2.60
N ALA A 130 1.94 -9.29 3.84
CA ALA A 130 3.18 -9.29 4.63
C ALA A 130 3.42 -10.69 5.20
N ASN A 131 4.54 -11.31 4.84
CA ASN A 131 4.95 -12.63 5.31
C ASN A 131 5.62 -12.60 6.69
N PHE A 132 5.40 -11.54 7.47
CA PHE A 132 5.98 -11.32 8.78
C PHE A 132 4.95 -10.72 9.75
N GLY A 133 5.17 -10.94 11.04
CA GLY A 133 4.41 -10.31 12.11
C GLY A 133 5.03 -8.97 12.53
N LEU A 134 4.20 -8.06 13.05
CA LEU A 134 4.66 -6.83 13.67
C LEU A 134 5.16 -7.11 15.09
N ILE A 135 6.33 -6.59 15.43
CA ILE A 135 6.93 -6.73 16.76
C ILE A 135 6.59 -5.46 17.56
N TRP A 136 5.62 -5.59 18.46
CA TRP A 136 5.13 -4.49 19.28
C TRP A 136 5.96 -4.33 20.56
N LYS A 137 6.41 -3.10 20.81
CA LYS A 137 7.14 -2.69 22.02
C LYS A 137 6.33 -1.65 22.80
N PRO A 138 6.36 -1.67 24.13
CA PRO A 138 5.71 -0.64 24.95
C PRO A 138 6.35 0.72 24.73
N ILE A 139 5.54 1.78 24.71
CA ILE A 139 6.01 3.17 24.65
C ILE A 139 6.38 3.68 26.05
N PHE A 140 5.65 3.20 27.05
CA PHE A 140 5.72 3.58 28.45
C PHE A 140 6.52 2.49 29.19
N SER A 141 7.49 2.91 30.00
CA SER A 141 8.40 2.00 30.71
C SER A 141 8.16 1.96 32.21
N VAL A 142 7.53 3.00 32.76
CA VAL A 142 7.43 3.25 34.19
C VAL A 142 6.00 3.07 34.69
N LEU A 143 5.03 3.50 33.90
CA LEU A 143 3.62 3.23 34.13
C LEU A 143 3.41 1.75 33.84
N ASN A 144 2.85 0.98 34.77
CA ASN A 144 2.46 -0.44 34.61
C ASN A 144 1.34 -0.61 33.56
N ARG A 145 1.66 -0.21 32.32
CA ARG A 145 0.80 0.15 31.18
C ARG A 145 1.49 -0.22 29.87
N ASP A 146 2.27 -1.30 29.87
CA ASP A 146 2.98 -1.84 28.70
C ASP A 146 2.08 -2.05 27.47
N TYR A 147 0.75 -2.06 27.67
CA TYR A 147 -0.26 -2.36 26.68
C TYR A 147 -1.25 -1.23 26.41
N GLU A 148 -1.09 -0.04 26.97
CA GLU A 148 -1.98 1.09 26.65
C GLU A 148 -1.62 1.73 25.32
N ALA A 149 -0.33 1.86 25.06
CA ALA A 149 0.17 2.25 23.77
C ALA A 149 1.46 1.48 23.43
N LEU A 150 1.49 0.97 22.21
CA LEU A 150 2.60 0.19 21.67
C LEU A 150 3.12 0.86 20.43
N TYR A 151 4.39 0.63 20.11
CA TYR A 151 4.94 0.99 18.81
C TYR A 151 5.58 -0.22 18.12
N SER A 152 5.63 -0.15 16.80
CA SER A 152 6.36 -1.10 15.95
C SER A 152 6.98 -0.32 14.79
N THR A 153 8.04 -0.87 14.20
CA THR A 153 8.66 -0.29 13.00
C THR A 153 8.60 -1.30 11.86
N ILE A 154 8.34 -0.82 10.66
CA ILE A 154 8.40 -1.58 9.41
C ILE A 154 9.03 -0.74 8.31
N LYS A 155 9.56 -1.38 7.28
CA LYS A 155 9.99 -0.71 6.04
C LYS A 155 9.03 -1.04 4.92
N LEU A 156 8.48 0.00 4.28
CA LEU A 156 7.59 -0.12 3.12
C LEU A 156 8.32 0.43 1.90
N GLY A 157 8.84 -0.48 1.07
CA GLY A 157 9.78 -0.13 0.00
C GLY A 157 11.04 0.52 0.56
N GLU A 158 11.28 1.79 0.25
CA GLU A 158 12.46 2.52 0.72
C GLU A 158 12.22 3.30 2.01
N PHE A 159 10.96 3.49 2.42
CA PHE A 159 10.62 4.35 3.56
C PHE A 159 10.38 3.51 4.81
N PRO A 160 11.14 3.75 5.89
CA PRO A 160 10.81 3.20 7.20
C PRO A 160 9.63 3.96 7.82
N PHE A 161 8.73 3.22 8.45
CA PHE A 161 7.53 3.72 9.10
C PHE A 161 7.53 3.35 10.58
N ARG A 162 7.10 4.28 11.42
CA ARG A 162 6.71 3.99 12.80
C ARG A 162 5.20 3.81 12.87
N LEU A 163 4.79 2.74 13.51
CA LEU A 163 3.39 2.44 13.83
C LEU A 163 3.17 2.68 15.30
N PHE A 164 2.07 3.32 15.65
CA PHE A 164 1.57 3.48 17.01
C PHE A 164 0.23 2.76 17.11
N ALA A 165 0.15 1.79 18.01
CA ALA A 165 -1.09 1.12 18.38
C ALA A 165 -1.58 1.70 19.70
N ILE A 166 -2.76 2.30 19.69
CA ILE A 166 -3.38 2.88 20.89
C ILE A 166 -4.63 2.09 21.24
N ARG A 167 -4.76 1.70 22.51
CA ARG A 167 -5.81 0.82 22.97
C ARG A 167 -7.19 1.41 22.69
N TYR A 168 -8.07 0.60 22.12
CA TYR A 168 -9.43 0.96 21.71
C TYR A 168 -10.45 0.22 22.57
N PHE A 169 -11.39 0.95 23.17
CA PHE A 169 -12.50 0.42 23.97
C PHE A 169 -13.82 0.78 23.28
N GLU A 170 -14.66 -0.21 23.02
CA GLU A 170 -15.91 -0.05 22.24
C GLU A 170 -17.01 0.77 22.92
N GLU A 171 -16.99 0.94 24.25
CA GLU A 171 -18.20 1.35 24.97
C GLU A 171 -18.68 2.79 24.73
N LYS A 172 -17.85 3.64 24.12
CA LYS A 172 -18.20 4.88 23.41
C LYS A 172 -16.89 5.59 23.11
N TYR A 173 -16.57 5.74 21.84
CA TYR A 173 -15.44 6.57 21.45
C TYR A 173 -15.86 8.05 21.45
N ASP A 174 -16.19 8.57 22.63
CA ASP A 174 -16.30 10.01 22.84
C ASP A 174 -14.97 10.56 23.39
N GLN A 175 -14.70 11.83 23.12
CA GLN A 175 -13.49 12.52 23.60
C GLN A 175 -13.34 12.43 25.14
N PHE A 176 -14.46 12.21 25.85
CA PHE A 176 -14.53 12.02 27.30
C PHE A 176 -14.00 10.66 27.76
N SER A 177 -14.24 9.58 27.01
CA SER A 177 -13.79 8.22 27.32
C SER A 177 -12.29 8.07 27.09
N VAL A 178 -11.76 8.72 26.05
CA VAL A 178 -10.30 8.86 25.86
C VAL A 178 -9.68 9.63 27.04
N ASN A 179 -10.27 10.76 27.43
CA ASN A 179 -9.84 11.52 28.61
C ASN A 179 -9.87 10.68 29.91
N ASN A 180 -10.89 9.85 30.10
CA ASN A 180 -11.03 9.02 31.31
C ASN A 180 -10.03 7.85 31.36
N ASN A 181 -9.66 7.27 30.20
CA ASN A 181 -8.63 6.23 30.12
C ASN A 181 -7.24 6.79 30.47
N PHE A 182 -6.94 8.01 30.02
CA PHE A 182 -5.70 8.69 30.39
C PHE A 182 -5.69 9.15 31.85
N LYS A 183 -6.83 9.53 32.44
CA LYS A 183 -6.92 10.00 33.84
C LYS A 183 -6.77 8.93 34.92
N LYS A 184 -7.14 7.66 34.69
CA LYS A 184 -7.10 6.57 35.71
C LYS A 184 -5.68 6.00 35.97
N ALA A 185 -4.63 6.82 36.02
CA ALA A 185 -3.24 6.38 35.80
C ALA A 185 -2.23 6.55 36.94
N LEU A 186 -2.63 6.95 38.14
CA LEU A 186 -1.67 7.28 39.20
C LEU A 186 -1.78 6.31 40.38
N LEU A 187 -1.39 5.05 40.19
CA LEU A 187 -1.09 4.14 41.30
C LEU A 187 0.14 3.26 40.97
N TYR A 188 1.28 3.74 41.49
CA TYR A 188 2.55 3.12 41.88
C TYR A 188 3.17 1.93 41.12
N SER A 189 4.41 2.16 40.66
CA SER A 189 5.63 1.49 41.15
C SER A 189 6.69 2.59 41.41
N THR A 190 7.96 2.29 41.69
CA THR A 190 9.01 3.18 42.27
C THR A 190 10.02 3.79 41.26
N PRO A 191 9.63 4.71 40.37
CA PRO A 191 10.54 5.59 39.64
C PRO A 191 10.82 6.89 40.42
N SER A 192 11.79 7.68 39.96
CA SER A 192 11.94 9.05 40.46
C SER A 192 10.72 9.91 40.08
N GLU A 193 10.43 10.96 40.87
CA GLU A 193 9.34 11.91 40.55
C GLU A 193 9.50 12.54 39.16
N GLU A 194 10.75 12.72 38.72
CA GLU A 194 11.13 13.26 37.42
C GLU A 194 10.79 12.30 36.25
N GLU A 195 11.05 11.00 36.43
CA GLU A 195 10.67 9.94 35.46
C GLU A 195 9.15 9.83 35.32
N LEU A 196 8.40 9.98 36.42
CA LEU A 196 6.94 10.02 36.38
C LEU A 196 6.41 11.24 35.63
N LEU A 197 7.00 12.41 35.87
CA LEU A 197 6.60 13.65 35.23
C LEU A 197 6.88 13.60 33.71
N ASP A 198 8.05 13.11 33.32
CA ASP A 198 8.40 12.91 31.90
C ASP A 198 7.45 11.92 31.22
N GLU A 199 7.15 10.79 31.85
CA GLU A 199 6.23 9.80 31.27
C GLU A 199 4.78 10.32 31.21
N ALA A 200 4.32 11.08 32.21
CA ALA A 200 3.02 11.76 32.19
C ALA A 200 2.92 12.77 31.04
N ASN A 201 3.99 13.53 30.77
CA ASN A 201 4.04 14.44 29.63
C ASN A 201 3.98 13.68 28.29
N LYS A 202 4.69 12.55 28.14
CA LYS A 202 4.60 11.69 26.95
C LYS A 202 3.18 11.19 26.72
N VAL A 203 2.48 10.82 27.81
CA VAL A 203 1.08 10.37 27.75
C VAL A 203 0.18 11.47 27.18
N GLU A 204 0.25 12.70 27.70
CA GLU A 204 -0.61 13.79 27.23
C GLU A 204 -0.28 14.19 25.78
N LEU A 205 1.01 14.23 25.41
CA LEU A 205 1.42 14.49 24.03
C LEU A 205 0.90 13.42 23.06
N LEU A 206 1.01 12.13 23.43
CA LEU A 206 0.51 11.03 22.61
C LEU A 206 -1.00 11.09 22.44
N LYS A 207 -1.72 11.43 23.51
CA LYS A 207 -3.17 11.62 23.49
C LYS A 207 -3.59 12.75 22.55
N LEU A 208 -2.97 13.93 22.65
CA LEU A 208 -3.28 15.07 21.78
C LEU A 208 -3.01 14.73 20.32
N TRP A 209 -1.85 14.12 20.04
CA TRP A 209 -1.50 13.64 18.71
C TRP A 209 -2.53 12.65 18.16
N PHE A 210 -2.94 11.67 18.98
CA PHE A 210 -3.88 10.64 18.58
C PHE A 210 -5.27 11.19 18.30
N LEU A 211 -5.79 12.07 19.15
CA LEU A 211 -7.10 12.69 18.95
C LEU A 211 -7.14 13.50 17.65
N SER A 212 -6.10 14.29 17.39
CA SER A 212 -5.95 15.06 16.14
C SER A 212 -5.83 14.13 14.91
N THR A 213 -5.01 13.09 15.00
CA THR A 213 -4.82 12.11 13.92
C THR A 213 -6.10 11.33 13.62
N HIS A 214 -6.77 10.86 14.67
CA HIS A 214 -8.00 10.09 14.55
C HIS A 214 -9.11 10.93 13.93
N SER A 215 -9.26 12.20 14.35
CA SER A 215 -10.25 13.08 13.76
C SER A 215 -9.98 13.29 12.27
N VAL A 216 -8.77 13.70 11.86
CA VAL A 216 -8.46 13.93 10.44
C VAL A 216 -8.66 12.69 9.56
N LEU A 217 -8.26 11.52 10.03
CA LEU A 217 -8.34 10.28 9.23
C LEU A 217 -9.74 9.62 9.25
N ASN A 218 -10.66 10.11 10.09
CA ASN A 218 -12.00 9.53 10.26
C ASN A 218 -13.16 10.54 10.24
N SER A 219 -12.90 11.84 10.08
CA SER A 219 -13.85 12.95 10.32
C SER A 219 -15.04 13.01 9.38
N GLN A 220 -15.04 12.33 8.24
CA GLN A 220 -16.04 12.58 7.19
C GLN A 220 -16.99 11.42 6.89
N THR A 221 -16.78 10.21 7.41
CA THR A 221 -17.55 9.04 6.92
C THR A 221 -17.96 8.00 7.96
N MET A 222 -17.84 8.25 9.27
CA MET A 222 -18.18 7.25 10.29
C MET A 222 -19.68 6.85 10.36
N PHE A 223 -20.56 7.54 9.63
CA PHE A 223 -21.99 7.24 9.59
C PHE A 223 -22.34 5.96 8.80
N LYS A 224 -21.43 5.48 7.95
CA LYS A 224 -21.63 4.22 7.22
C LYS A 224 -20.70 3.14 7.77
N GLU A 225 -21.22 1.93 7.92
CA GLU A 225 -20.50 0.79 8.51
C GLU A 225 -19.18 0.50 7.78
N GLU A 226 -19.16 0.62 6.44
CA GLU A 226 -17.97 0.34 5.64
C GLU A 226 -16.79 1.29 5.91
N ASN A 227 -17.05 2.42 6.57
CA ASN A 227 -16.04 3.43 6.91
C ASN A 227 -15.52 3.31 8.35
N GLN A 228 -16.05 2.37 9.12
CA GLN A 228 -15.56 2.11 10.46
C GLN A 228 -14.14 1.52 10.42
N PRO A 229 -13.20 2.04 11.23
CA PRO A 229 -11.85 1.54 11.26
C PRO A 229 -11.79 0.15 11.90
N HIS A 230 -11.18 -0.81 11.21
CA HIS A 230 -10.89 -2.13 11.77
C HIS A 230 -9.83 -2.03 12.85
N VAL A 231 -10.06 -2.73 13.96
CA VAL A 231 -9.13 -2.78 15.08
C VAL A 231 -8.05 -3.86 14.87
N PHE A 232 -6.84 -3.56 15.30
CA PHE A 232 -5.78 -4.55 15.47
C PHE A 232 -5.96 -5.29 16.80
N ASN A 233 -5.82 -6.61 16.78
CA ASN A 233 -5.75 -7.44 17.98
C ASN A 233 -4.28 -7.75 18.30
N ILE A 234 -3.80 -7.22 19.42
CA ILE A 234 -2.44 -7.44 19.92
C ILE A 234 -2.58 -8.00 21.33
N LYS A 235 -2.14 -9.26 21.54
CA LYS A 235 -2.23 -9.96 22.84
C LYS A 235 -3.65 -9.89 23.46
N ASN A 236 -4.68 -10.19 22.66
CA ASN A 236 -6.10 -10.17 23.04
C ASN A 236 -6.67 -8.80 23.44
N LYS A 237 -5.96 -7.71 23.11
CA LYS A 237 -6.43 -6.34 23.29
C LYS A 237 -6.60 -5.67 21.93
N ARG A 238 -7.58 -4.77 21.86
CA ARG A 238 -7.95 -4.06 20.63
C ARG A 238 -7.23 -2.74 20.55
N TYR A 239 -6.73 -2.41 19.37
CA TYR A 239 -5.98 -1.18 19.11
C TYR A 239 -6.40 -0.54 17.81
N LEU A 240 -6.34 0.79 17.76
CA LEU A 240 -6.25 1.53 16.50
C LEU A 240 -4.78 1.77 16.19
N VAL A 241 -4.39 1.46 14.97
CA VAL A 241 -3.01 1.55 14.52
C VAL A 241 -2.88 2.64 13.46
N TYR A 242 -2.06 3.63 13.75
CA TYR A 242 -1.68 4.69 12.82
C TYR A 242 -0.18 4.66 12.61
N GLY A 243 0.29 5.12 11.46
CA GLY A 243 1.72 5.18 11.22
C GLY A 243 2.14 6.21 10.20
N PHE A 244 3.40 6.59 10.26
CA PHE A 244 3.97 7.65 9.44
C PHE A 244 5.43 7.33 9.07
N PRO A 245 5.95 7.92 7.98
CA PRO A 245 7.36 7.82 7.63
C PRO A 245 8.24 8.40 8.74
N LEU A 246 9.35 7.73 9.04
CA LEU A 246 10.30 8.17 10.05
C LEU A 246 11.17 9.33 9.55
N SER A 247 11.49 10.25 10.47
CA SER A 247 12.52 11.27 10.27
C SER A 247 13.91 10.62 10.14
N ASN A 248 14.84 11.27 9.44
CA ASN A 248 16.19 10.74 9.24
C ASN A 248 16.87 10.38 10.58
N LYS A 249 16.70 11.22 11.61
CA LYS A 249 17.24 10.96 12.95
C LYS A 249 16.68 9.68 13.57
N ALA A 250 15.37 9.47 13.46
CA ALA A 250 14.73 8.26 13.99
C ALA A 250 15.02 6.99 13.16
N CYS A 251 15.62 7.14 11.97
CA CYS A 251 16.09 6.01 11.16
C CYS A 251 17.46 5.49 11.62
N GLU A 252 18.25 6.29 12.33
CA GLU A 252 19.59 5.90 12.82
C GLU A 252 19.51 4.71 13.80
N ASP A 253 18.39 4.61 14.53
CA ASP A 253 18.13 3.54 15.49
C ASP A 253 17.60 2.24 14.85
N LEU A 254 17.48 2.18 13.51
CA LEU A 254 16.94 1.01 12.81
C LEU A 254 18.03 0.00 12.47
N ASP A 255 17.79 -1.24 12.87
CA ASP A 255 18.63 -2.37 12.48
C ASP A 255 18.25 -2.93 11.10
N GLU A 256 19.18 -3.70 10.51
CA GLU A 256 18.95 -4.44 9.27
C GLU A 256 17.85 -5.51 9.39
N SER A 257 17.46 -5.88 10.61
CA SER A 257 16.41 -6.87 10.87
C SER A 257 14.99 -6.29 10.75
N THR A 258 14.88 -4.97 10.56
CA THR A 258 13.59 -4.28 10.39
C THR A 258 12.79 -4.92 9.25
N PRO A 259 11.58 -5.44 9.52
CA PRO A 259 10.80 -6.14 8.51
C PRO A 259 10.51 -5.28 7.29
N LEU A 260 10.85 -5.79 6.11
CA LEU A 260 10.65 -5.13 4.81
C LEU A 260 9.47 -5.75 4.06
N LEU A 261 8.51 -4.92 3.70
CA LEU A 261 7.53 -5.24 2.67
C LEU A 261 7.90 -4.47 1.39
N ASP A 262 8.17 -5.22 0.31
CA ASP A 262 8.41 -4.62 -1.00
C ASP A 262 7.08 -4.12 -1.57
N LEU A 263 6.82 -2.83 -1.36
CA LEU A 263 5.65 -2.12 -1.85
C LEU A 263 6.12 -0.93 -2.68
N ARG A 264 5.58 -0.82 -3.89
CA ARG A 264 5.95 0.23 -4.83
C ARG A 264 4.83 1.25 -4.98
N VAL A 265 4.99 2.40 -4.31
CA VAL A 265 4.22 3.61 -4.64
C VAL A 265 4.56 4.01 -6.08
N ARG A 266 3.55 4.33 -6.87
CA ARG A 266 3.67 4.68 -8.30
C ARG A 266 3.78 6.18 -8.47
N ASN A 267 4.47 6.62 -9.52
CA ASN A 267 4.65 8.03 -9.83
C ASN A 267 3.45 8.59 -10.62
N ILE A 268 2.33 8.81 -9.93
CA ILE A 268 1.08 9.29 -10.50
C ILE A 268 0.42 10.29 -9.55
N ARG A 269 -0.38 11.21 -10.11
CA ARG A 269 -1.08 12.25 -9.32
C ARG A 269 -2.29 11.73 -8.55
N GLU A 270 -2.89 10.65 -9.02
CA GLU A 270 -4.04 10.01 -8.39
C GLU A 270 -3.67 9.49 -6.99
N LYS A 271 -4.60 9.63 -6.03
CA LYS A 271 -4.43 9.10 -4.68
C LYS A 271 -4.41 7.57 -4.72
N GLN A 272 -3.39 6.98 -4.11
CA GLN A 272 -3.16 5.54 -4.08
C GLN A 272 -3.51 5.00 -2.69
N THR A 273 -4.29 3.92 -2.66
CA THR A 273 -4.72 3.26 -1.43
C THR A 273 -4.26 1.80 -1.49
N PHE A 274 -3.30 1.43 -0.65
CA PHE A 274 -2.79 0.06 -0.58
C PHE A 274 -3.29 -0.63 0.67
N ILE A 275 -3.78 -1.86 0.54
CA ILE A 275 -4.25 -2.68 1.66
C ILE A 275 -3.14 -3.66 2.03
N ILE A 276 -2.58 -3.52 3.23
CA ILE A 276 -1.48 -4.36 3.72
C ILE A 276 -2.04 -5.36 4.73
N LYS A 277 -1.96 -6.65 4.40
CA LYS A 277 -2.41 -7.77 5.24
C LYS A 277 -1.25 -8.30 6.08
N PHE A 278 -1.42 -8.31 7.40
CA PHE A 278 -0.55 -8.95 8.39
C PHE A 278 -1.29 -10.15 8.99
N GLY A 279 -1.23 -11.30 8.31
CA GLY A 279 -2.08 -12.44 8.62
C GLY A 279 -3.56 -12.08 8.49
N LYS A 280 -4.31 -12.10 9.60
CA LYS A 280 -5.73 -11.73 9.64
C LYS A 280 -5.99 -10.23 9.80
N GLN A 281 -4.96 -9.45 10.10
CA GLN A 281 -5.08 -8.02 10.42
C GLN A 281 -4.72 -7.18 9.19
N LYS A 282 -5.28 -5.97 9.05
CA LYS A 282 -5.08 -5.13 7.86
C LYS A 282 -4.81 -3.68 8.22
N LEU A 283 -3.86 -3.05 7.52
CA LEU A 283 -3.65 -1.61 7.51
C LEU A 283 -3.83 -1.07 6.10
N THR A 284 -4.12 0.23 6.01
CA THR A 284 -4.22 0.93 4.74
C THR A 284 -3.11 1.97 4.66
N LEU A 285 -2.26 1.86 3.64
CA LEU A 285 -1.30 2.89 3.25
C LEU A 285 -1.97 3.83 2.24
N LEU A 286 -2.03 5.09 2.61
CA LEU A 286 -2.40 6.18 1.72
C LEU A 286 -1.12 6.80 1.17
N ALA A 287 -1.04 6.95 -0.15
CA ALA A 287 0.04 7.64 -0.82
C ALA A 287 -0.52 8.64 -1.83
N GLU A 288 -0.12 9.90 -1.69
CA GLU A 288 -0.57 10.99 -2.56
C GLU A 288 0.64 11.79 -3.02
N LYS A 289 0.72 12.02 -4.34
CA LYS A 289 1.78 12.82 -4.93
C LYS A 289 1.44 14.30 -4.73
N LEU A 290 2.40 15.06 -4.20
CA LEU A 290 2.26 16.48 -3.92
C LEU A 290 2.82 17.35 -5.05
N ASP A 291 4.00 16.99 -5.55
CA ASP A 291 4.69 17.78 -6.57
C ASP A 291 5.50 16.89 -7.53
N ASP A 292 5.66 17.37 -8.76
CA ASP A 292 6.49 16.79 -9.83
C ASP A 292 7.97 17.21 -9.70
N SER A 293 8.31 18.01 -8.68
CA SER A 293 9.66 18.43 -8.34
C SER A 293 10.07 17.92 -6.95
N PRO A 294 11.33 17.50 -6.74
CA PRO A 294 11.83 17.13 -5.41
C PRO A 294 12.18 18.33 -4.52
N VAL A 295 12.01 19.56 -5.00
CA VAL A 295 12.33 20.79 -4.27
C VAL A 295 11.31 21.04 -3.15
N ILE A 296 11.78 21.13 -1.91
CA ILE A 296 10.95 21.13 -0.69
C ILE A 296 10.45 22.54 -0.32
N ASP A 297 10.99 23.59 -0.92
CA ASP A 297 10.77 24.97 -0.44
C ASP A 297 9.32 25.46 -0.63
N HIS A 298 8.60 24.92 -1.63
CA HIS A 298 7.20 25.29 -1.94
C HIS A 298 6.34 24.08 -2.29
N VAL A 299 6.12 23.19 -1.32
CA VAL A 299 5.25 22.02 -1.52
C VAL A 299 3.79 22.42 -1.54
N ASN A 300 3.10 22.10 -2.64
CA ASN A 300 1.66 22.27 -2.76
C ASN A 300 0.90 21.16 -2.01
N TYR A 301 0.34 21.50 -0.86
CA TYR A 301 -0.54 20.61 -0.11
C TYR A 301 -1.99 20.85 -0.51
N CYS A 302 -2.72 19.78 -0.82
CA CYS A 302 -4.18 19.81 -0.84
C CYS A 302 -4.72 19.80 0.61
N GLU A 303 -6.00 20.08 0.79
CA GLU A 303 -6.64 20.11 2.12
C GLU A 303 -6.36 18.84 2.94
N PHE A 304 -6.49 17.67 2.32
CA PHE A 304 -6.26 16.39 2.98
C PHE A 304 -4.80 16.18 3.39
N THR A 305 -3.84 16.44 2.49
CA THR A 305 -2.42 16.24 2.78
C THR A 305 -1.87 17.30 3.75
N TYR A 306 -2.42 18.51 3.73
CA TYR A 306 -2.17 19.53 4.75
C TYR A 306 -2.70 19.08 6.11
N ALA A 307 -3.92 18.54 6.17
CA ALA A 307 -4.47 18.01 7.42
C ALA A 307 -3.63 16.86 8.01
N LEU A 308 -3.04 15.99 7.17
CA LEU A 308 -2.08 14.96 7.62
C LEU A 308 -0.82 15.58 8.23
N LYS A 309 -0.30 16.65 7.60
CA LYS A 309 0.87 17.38 8.09
C LYS A 309 0.62 17.98 9.49
N GLU A 310 -0.55 18.59 9.67
CA GLU A 310 -0.96 19.25 10.92
C GLU A 310 -1.54 18.29 11.98
N SER A 311 -1.60 16.98 11.70
CA SER A 311 -2.07 15.96 12.65
C SER A 311 -1.07 14.81 12.78
N LEU A 312 -1.15 13.80 11.92
CA LEU A 312 -0.35 12.59 11.95
C LEU A 312 1.16 12.89 11.99
N LEU A 313 1.62 13.81 11.15
CA LEU A 313 3.05 14.13 11.03
C LEU A 313 3.56 15.10 12.10
N THR A 314 2.72 15.52 13.06
CA THR A 314 3.15 16.35 14.19
C THR A 314 3.92 15.55 15.25
N HIS A 315 3.85 14.21 15.23
CA HIS A 315 4.64 13.37 16.14
C HIS A 315 6.14 13.63 16.03
N LYS A 316 6.88 13.52 17.13
CA LYS A 316 8.33 13.82 17.19
C LYS A 316 9.17 12.95 16.25
N ASP A 317 8.82 11.67 16.12
CA ASP A 317 9.55 10.71 15.28
C ASP A 317 9.21 10.86 13.78
N ALA A 318 8.15 11.59 13.44
CA ALA A 318 7.64 11.68 12.09
C ALA A 318 8.54 12.54 11.19
N ARG A 319 8.64 12.13 9.92
CA ARG A 319 9.23 12.95 8.87
C ARG A 319 8.34 14.18 8.65
N LYS A 320 8.89 15.38 8.90
CA LYS A 320 8.17 16.66 8.74
C LYS A 320 8.09 17.12 7.29
N SER A 321 9.06 16.72 6.47
CA SER A 321 9.07 16.95 5.03
C SER A 321 8.42 15.78 4.29
N PRO A 322 7.88 16.01 3.08
CA PRO A 322 7.39 14.94 2.23
C PRO A 322 8.48 13.90 1.90
N CYS A 323 8.04 12.74 1.44
CA CYS A 323 8.91 11.65 1.03
C CYS A 323 9.34 11.84 -0.43
N PRO A 324 10.64 12.08 -0.72
CA PRO A 324 11.13 12.21 -2.08
C PRO A 324 11.23 10.84 -2.76
N LYS A 325 10.67 10.70 -3.97
CA LYS A 325 10.74 9.50 -4.80
C LYS A 325 10.52 9.84 -6.27
N TYR A 326 11.27 9.25 -7.20
CA TYR A 326 11.14 9.49 -8.65
C TYR A 326 11.12 10.99 -9.04
N ASP A 327 12.03 11.78 -8.47
CA ASP A 327 12.07 13.24 -8.66
C ASP A 327 10.75 13.95 -8.30
N SER A 328 10.01 13.40 -7.36
CA SER A 328 8.70 13.89 -6.94
C SER A 328 8.54 13.78 -5.43
N LEU A 329 7.57 14.51 -4.88
CA LEU A 329 7.29 14.51 -3.45
C LEU A 329 5.97 13.80 -3.14
N PHE A 330 5.96 12.97 -2.10
CA PHE A 330 4.80 12.20 -1.69
C PHE A 330 4.44 12.45 -0.22
N SER A 331 3.14 12.55 0.05
CA SER A 331 2.57 12.41 1.39
C SER A 331 2.17 10.95 1.60
N LEU A 332 2.65 10.34 2.68
CA LEU A 332 2.40 8.94 3.02
C LEU A 332 1.83 8.83 4.42
N ALA A 333 0.82 7.99 4.60
CA ALA A 333 0.20 7.75 5.90
C ALA A 333 -0.32 6.30 6.01
N LEU A 334 -0.09 5.67 7.16
CA LEU A 334 -0.74 4.41 7.52
C LEU A 334 -1.89 4.68 8.49
N ARG A 335 -3.01 4.04 8.22
CA ARG A 335 -4.19 4.11 9.08
C ARG A 335 -4.88 2.75 9.19
N PRO A 336 -5.83 2.61 10.13
CA PRO A 336 -6.69 1.42 10.18
C PRO A 336 -7.39 1.20 8.85
N TYR A 337 -7.50 -0.08 8.47
CA TYR A 337 -8.26 -0.49 7.30
C TYR A 337 -9.76 -0.22 7.48
N LYS A 338 -10.43 0.12 6.38
CA LYS A 338 -11.88 0.31 6.28
C LYS A 338 -12.39 -0.52 5.12
N ASP A 339 -13.60 -1.08 5.20
CA ASP A 339 -14.15 -1.88 4.10
C ASP A 339 -14.39 -1.06 2.83
N ALA A 340 -14.62 0.25 2.96
CA ALA A 340 -14.65 1.20 1.86
C ALA A 340 -13.34 1.24 1.04
N ASP A 341 -12.20 0.88 1.64
CA ASP A 341 -10.90 0.85 0.94
C ASP A 341 -10.89 -0.20 -0.16
N LEU A 342 -11.53 -1.34 0.08
CA LEU A 342 -11.63 -2.40 -0.91
C LEU A 342 -12.51 -1.96 -2.08
N ILE A 343 -13.62 -1.27 -1.79
CA ILE A 343 -14.56 -0.78 -2.79
C ILE A 343 -13.86 0.24 -3.71
N ASN A 344 -13.20 1.23 -3.12
CA ASN A 344 -12.50 2.29 -3.87
C ASN A 344 -11.40 1.76 -4.79
N ASN A 345 -10.76 0.64 -4.43
CA ASN A 345 -9.73 0.01 -5.25
C ASN A 345 -10.29 -0.88 -6.38
N THR A 346 -11.59 -1.18 -6.36
CA THR A 346 -12.24 -2.09 -7.33
C THR A 346 -13.09 -1.40 -8.39
N VAL A 347 -13.39 -0.11 -8.22
CA VAL A 347 -14.32 0.66 -9.08
C VAL A 347 -13.57 1.54 -10.06
#